data_AF-A0A3S3K466-F1
#
_entry.id   AF-A0A3S3K466-F1
#
_cell.length_a   1.000
_cell.length_b   1.000
_cell.length_c   1.000
_cell.angle_alpha   90.00
_cell.angle_beta   90.00
_cell.angle_gamma   90.00
#
_symmetry.space_group_name_H-M   'P 1'
#
loop_
_entity.id
_entity.type
_entity.pdbx_description
1 polymer ?
#
loop_
_entity_poly.entity_id
_entity_poly.type
_entity_poly.pdbx_seq_one_letter_code
_entity_poly.pdbx_strand_id
1 'polypeptide(L)' 'MSTRDPQPLQTETTPEGERTLVPGVRLITTRDRLALLMDAPMRPRAAQKPLDVGLFDRAARKQFDLF' A
#
# COMPACT_ATOMS: atom_id res chain seq x y z
N MET A 1 -3.07 -35.19 -2.06
CA MET A 1 -3.42 -33.75 -1.98
C MET A 1 -4.61 -33.64 -1.02
N SER A 2 -4.37 -33.32 0.25
CA SER A 2 -5.45 -33.22 1.25
C SER A 2 -6.17 -31.90 1.02
N THR A 3 -7.40 -31.95 0.52
CA THR A 3 -8.35 -30.83 0.52
C THR A 3 -8.58 -30.44 1.97
N ARG A 4 -8.11 -29.25 2.38
CA ARG A 4 -8.51 -28.67 3.67
C ARG A 4 -9.98 -28.32 3.55
N ASP A 5 -10.82 -28.96 4.36
CA ASP A 5 -12.21 -28.55 4.49
C ASP A 5 -12.25 -27.07 4.92
N PRO A 6 -13.12 -26.24 4.32
CA PRO A 6 -13.25 -24.85 4.72
C PRO A 6 -13.75 -24.80 6.17
N GLN A 7 -12.85 -24.46 7.11
CA GLN A 7 -13.26 -24.20 8.48
C GLN A 7 -14.23 -23.01 8.49
N PRO A 8 -15.35 -23.09 9.23
CA PRO A 8 -16.26 -21.96 9.37
C PRO A 8 -15.52 -20.78 9.98
N LEU A 9 -15.67 -19.61 9.36
CA LEU A 9 -15.05 -18.37 9.83
C LEU A 9 -15.67 -17.97 11.16
N GLN A 10 -14.83 -17.63 12.14
CA GLN A 10 -15.31 -17.16 13.45
C GLN A 10 -15.85 -15.75 13.32
N THR A 11 -16.85 -15.40 14.11
CA THR A 11 -17.41 -14.04 14.16
C THR A 11 -17.31 -13.46 15.56
N GLU A 12 -17.11 -12.15 15.64
CA GLU A 12 -17.03 -11.38 16.88
C GLU A 12 -17.97 -10.17 16.77
N THR A 13 -18.75 -9.89 17.81
CA THR A 13 -19.57 -8.68 17.89
C THR A 13 -18.71 -7.52 18.40
N THR A 14 -18.57 -6.46 17.60
CA THR A 14 -17.92 -5.22 18.03
C THR A 14 -18.94 -4.07 18.11
N PRO A 15 -18.60 -2.92 18.72
CA PRO A 15 -19.48 -1.74 18.74
C PRO A 15 -19.93 -1.27 17.36
N GLU A 16 -19.18 -1.61 16.31
CA GLU A 16 -19.46 -1.27 14.91
C GLU A 16 -20.24 -2.37 14.17
N GLY A 17 -20.57 -3.49 14.82
CA GLY A 17 -21.34 -4.62 14.26
C GLY A 17 -20.60 -5.96 14.33
N GLU A 18 -21.16 -6.98 13.69
CA GLU A 18 -20.51 -8.28 13.56
C GLU A 18 -19.31 -8.21 12.62
N ARG A 19 -18.20 -8.80 13.05
CA ARG A 19 -16.97 -8.90 12.27
C ARG A 19 -16.58 -10.35 12.11
N THR A 20 -16.16 -10.72 10.90
CA THR A 20 -15.66 -12.05 10.58
C THR A 20 -14.14 -12.10 10.75
N LEU A 21 -13.64 -13.05 11.53
CA LEU A 21 -12.23 -13.33 11.73
C LEU A 21 -11.74 -14.27 10.62
N VAL A 22 -10.91 -13.73 9.74
CA VAL A 22 -10.25 -14.49 8.66
C VAL A 22 -8.89 -14.99 9.18
N PRO A 23 -8.65 -16.31 9.25
CA PRO A 23 -7.38 -16.85 9.71
C PRO A 23 -6.19 -16.29 8.91
N GLY A 24 -5.16 -15.83 9.62
CA GLY A 24 -3.94 -15.27 9.01
C GLY A 24 -4.07 -13.81 8.54
N VAL A 25 -5.24 -13.19 8.65
CA VAL A 25 -5.45 -11.79 8.28
C VAL A 25 -5.59 -10.94 9.54
N ARG A 26 -4.67 -9.98 9.72
CA ARG A 26 -4.75 -9.01 10.81
C ARG A 26 -5.73 -7.89 10.44
N LEU A 27 -6.64 -7.56 11.35
CA LEU A 27 -7.55 -6.42 11.19
C LEU A 27 -6.79 -5.10 11.12
N ILE A 28 -7.29 -4.16 10.32
CA ILE A 28 -6.74 -2.81 10.23
C ILE A 28 -7.34 -1.95 11.35
N THR A 29 -6.48 -1.47 12.24
CA THR A 29 -6.88 -0.60 13.36
C THR A 29 -6.95 0.86 12.94
N THR A 30 -7.57 1.71 13.77
CA THR A 30 -7.53 3.18 13.59
C THR A 30 -6.10 3.70 13.57
N ARG A 31 -5.21 3.14 14.40
CA ARG A 31 -3.78 3.47 14.40
C ARG A 31 -3.13 3.17 13.06
N ASP A 32 -3.40 2.00 12.47
CA ASP A 32 -2.85 1.63 11.16
C ASP A 32 -3.31 2.61 10.08
N ARG A 33 -4.58 3.04 10.11
CA ARG A 33 -5.12 4.05 9.18
C ARG A 33 -4.43 5.40 9.34
N LEU A 34 -4.21 5.85 10.58
CA LEU A 34 -3.52 7.11 10.84
C LEU A 34 -2.04 7.06 10.41
N ALA A 35 -1.35 5.95 10.66
CA ALA A 35 0.02 5.75 10.18
C ALA A 35 0.12 5.86 8.65
N LEU A 36 -0.81 5.24 7.94
CA LEU A 36 -0.90 5.35 6.48
C LEU A 36 -1.06 6.80 6.00
N LEU A 37 -1.90 7.59 6.69
CA LEU A 37 -2.14 9.00 6.37
C LEU A 37 -0.93 9.89 6.70
N MET A 38 -0.22 9.60 7.79
CA MET A 38 1.01 10.33 8.16
C MET A 38 2.12 10.13 7.13
N ASP A 39 2.21 8.93 6.55
CA ASP A 39 3.19 8.63 5.50
C ASP A 39 2.79 9.19 4.12
N ALA A 40 1.51 9.52 3.91
CA ALA A 40 0.97 9.90 2.60
C ALA A 40 1.67 11.10 1.94
N PRO A 41 2.08 12.18 2.66
CA PRO A 41 2.78 13.31 2.05
C PRO A 41 4.13 12.94 1.43
N MET A 42 4.82 11.94 1.97
CA MET A 42 6.11 11.48 1.47
C MET A 42 5.98 10.55 0.25
N ARG A 43 4.77 10.14 -0.09
CA ARG A 43 4.54 9.24 -1.22
C ARG A 43 4.45 10.02 -2.53
N PRO A 44 5.03 9.49 -3.62
CA PRO A 44 4.84 10.05 -4.95
C PRO A 44 3.36 10.08 -5.31
N ARG A 45 2.85 11.25 -5.73
CA ARG A 45 1.46 11.41 -6.22
C ARG A 45 1.28 11.00 -7.69
N ALA A 46 2.39 10.84 -8.40
CA ALA A 46 2.48 10.40 -9.79
C ALA A 46 3.81 9.67 -9.96
N ALA A 47 3.97 8.94 -11.07
CA ALA A 47 5.25 8.33 -11.42
C ALA A 47 6.35 9.41 -11.42
N GLN A 48 7.32 9.28 -10.51
CA GLN A 48 8.47 10.18 -10.48
C GLN A 48 9.41 9.79 -11.62
N LYS A 49 9.78 10.78 -12.44
CA LYS A 49 10.84 10.59 -13.44
C LYS A 49 12.17 10.36 -12.70
N PRO A 50 13.11 9.57 -13.26
CA PRO A 50 14.45 9.44 -12.69
C PRO A 50 15.08 10.81 -12.45
N LEU A 51 15.75 10.97 -11.31
CA LEU A 51 16.42 12.22 -10.93
C LEU A 51 17.53 12.61 -11.92
N ASP A 52 18.04 11.62 -12.67
CA ASP A 52 19.10 11.75 -13.67
C ASP A 52 18.69 12.47 -14.97
N VAL A 53 17.52 13.11 -14.99
CA VAL A 53 16.95 13.78 -16.17
C VAL A 53 16.78 15.28 -15.86
N GLY A 54 17.82 16.06 -16.15
CA GLY A 54 17.80 17.51 -15.96
C GLY A 54 19.07 18.21 -16.45
N LEU A 55 18.98 19.52 -16.68
CA LEU A 55 20.08 20.36 -17.20
C LEU A 55 21.35 20.34 -16.34
N PHE A 56 21.24 19.95 -15.07
CA PHE A 56 22.32 20.01 -14.07
C PHE A 56 22.72 18.64 -13.52
N ASP A 57 22.26 17.54 -14.14
CA ASP A 57 22.67 16.20 -13.70
C ASP A 57 24.06 15.80 -14.24
N ARG A 58 24.85 15.06 -13.44
CA ARG A 58 26.13 14.47 -13.85
C ARG A 58 25.96 13.42 -14.95
N ALA A 59 24.78 12.81 -15.08
CA ALA A 59 24.36 12.01 -16.23
C ALA A 59 24.11 12.94 -17.43
N ALA A 60 25.17 13.54 -17.93
CA ALA A 60 25.12 14.39 -19.10
C ALA A 60 24.41 13.65 -20.26
N ARG A 61 23.27 14.21 -20.69
CA ARG A 61 22.64 13.96 -22.01
C ARG A 61 21.80 12.68 -22.18
N LYS A 62 20.81 12.45 -21.31
CA LYS A 62 19.54 11.85 -21.77
C LYS A 62 18.51 12.93 -22.05
N GLN A 63 18.87 13.89 -22.90
CA GLN A 63 17.93 14.83 -23.47
C GLN A 63 17.01 14.00 -24.37
N PHE A 64 15.77 13.79 -23.94
CA PHE A 64 14.74 13.27 -24.84
C PHE A 64 14.59 14.29 -25.98
N ASP A 65 14.54 13.82 -27.22
CA ASP A 65 14.25 14.68 -28.38
C ASP A 65 12.97 15.46 -28.08
N LEU A 66 13.06 16.80 -28.12
CA LEU A 66 11.89 17.66 -28.10
C LEU A 66 11.15 17.42 -29.42
N PHE A 67 10.17 16.53 -29.41
CA PHE A 67 9.08 16.54 -30.38
C PHE A 67 7.92 17.34 -29.78
#